data_AF-A0A927JL65-F1
#
_entry.id   AF-A0A927JL65-F1
#
_cell.length_a   1.000
_cell.length_b   1.000
_cell.length_c   1.000
_cell.angle_alpha   90.00
_cell.angle_beta   90.00
_cell.angle_gamma   90.00
#
_symmetry.space_group_name_H-M   'P 1'
#
loop_
_entity.id
_entity.type
_entity.pdbx_description
1 polymer ?
#
loop_
_entity_poly.entity_id
_entity_poly.type
_entity_poly.pdbx_seq_one_letter_code
_entity_poly.pdbx_strand_id
1 'polypeptide(L)'
;MIDRLAGDAGRRRRLDAIGVNKLVNGNKELANEISEKAELVEVQPGGKLIEQGADDNDLYLLLAGTVDVIVNGRHQAKRSAGDHVGEMSAIQPTQRRSADVVAVDEVVAAKLTEDDLADLGDRYSEIYRTIAKELARRLLQRNAGIGAYRDRIRVFVISSVGAISIAREIQNALDYDDFNVVVWTDGVFRATGYTLQTLEDEVDRADFAIAIAHPDDVTSDEKKTQEWPSPRDNVVFELGLFMGRLGRARALLMEPRGEKVKLPSDLAGVTTITYRFQEGHDAGAAMAPACNQLRKHMRELGPNNG
;
A
#
# COMPACT_ATOMS: atom_id res chain seq x y z
N MET A 1 -34.70 -4.75 12.82
CA MET A 1 -34.27 -3.35 13.13
C MET A 1 -35.12 -2.28 12.43
N ILE A 2 -35.59 -2.53 11.21
CA ILE A 2 -36.35 -1.62 10.34
C ILE A 2 -37.62 -1.04 10.98
N ASP A 3 -38.33 -1.81 11.82
CA ASP A 3 -39.57 -1.37 12.51
C ASP A 3 -39.37 -0.11 13.37
N ARG A 4 -38.13 0.17 13.82
CA ARG A 4 -37.82 1.37 14.60
C ARG A 4 -37.85 2.65 13.77
N LEU A 5 -37.72 2.53 12.45
CA LEU A 5 -37.64 3.60 11.45
C LEU A 5 -38.88 3.67 10.55
N ALA A 6 -39.60 2.56 10.42
CA ALA A 6 -40.81 2.45 9.60
C ALA A 6 -42.04 3.13 10.23
N GLY A 7 -43.01 3.47 9.37
CA GLY A 7 -44.28 4.08 9.74
C GLY A 7 -44.18 5.46 10.40
N ASP A 8 -45.31 5.96 10.88
CA ASP A 8 -45.41 7.30 11.50
C ASP A 8 -44.64 7.38 12.82
N ALA A 9 -44.67 6.31 13.62
CA ALA A 9 -43.95 6.24 14.89
C ALA A 9 -42.42 6.25 14.70
N GLY A 10 -41.93 5.73 13.58
CA GLY A 10 -40.51 5.71 13.21
C GLY A 10 -40.05 6.97 12.47
N ARG A 11 -40.97 7.78 11.91
CA ARG A 11 -40.67 8.95 11.06
C ARG A 11 -39.64 9.89 11.66
N ARG A 12 -39.78 10.26 12.95
CA ARG A 12 -38.82 11.15 13.62
C ARG A 12 -37.40 10.59 13.57
N ARG A 13 -37.22 9.31 13.91
CA ARG A 13 -35.90 8.65 13.93
C ARG A 13 -35.32 8.48 12.54
N ARG A 14 -36.17 8.20 11.55
CA ARG A 14 -35.79 8.12 10.14
C ARG A 14 -35.29 9.46 9.61
N LEU A 15 -36.01 10.55 9.88
CA LEU A 15 -35.57 11.91 9.51
C LEU A 15 -34.26 12.28 10.20
N ASP A 16 -34.12 11.96 11.49
CA ASP A 16 -32.87 12.19 12.23
C ASP A 16 -31.69 11.42 11.58
N ALA A 17 -31.89 10.14 11.22
CA ALA A 17 -30.86 9.29 10.59
C ALA A 17 -30.51 9.73 9.16
N ILE A 18 -31.50 10.09 8.34
CA ILE A 18 -31.28 10.61 7.00
C ILE A 18 -30.58 11.98 7.07
N GLY A 19 -30.99 12.85 7.99
CA GLY A 19 -30.44 14.20 8.11
C GLY A 19 -28.96 14.22 8.47
N VAL A 20 -28.48 13.27 9.28
CA VAL A 20 -27.04 13.15 9.61
C VAL A 20 -26.24 12.40 8.53
N ASN A 21 -26.89 11.85 7.51
CA ASN A 21 -26.20 11.20 6.40
C ASN A 21 -25.30 12.22 5.68
N LYS A 22 -24.08 11.82 5.34
CA LYS A 22 -23.11 12.68 4.66
C LYS A 22 -23.67 13.29 3.38
N LEU A 23 -24.51 12.55 2.64
CA LEU A 23 -25.14 13.03 1.42
C LEU A 23 -26.09 14.22 1.64
N VAL A 24 -26.84 14.17 2.74
CA VAL A 24 -27.90 15.13 3.09
C VAL A 24 -27.34 16.30 3.90
N ASN A 25 -26.28 16.05 4.68
CA ASN A 25 -25.48 17.04 5.38
C ASN A 25 -26.31 18.06 6.18
N GLY A 26 -27.35 17.57 6.89
CA GLY A 26 -28.21 18.39 7.74
C GLY A 26 -29.32 19.17 7.02
N ASN A 27 -29.47 19.06 5.70
CA ASN A 27 -30.60 19.67 4.99
C ASN A 27 -31.91 18.96 5.36
N LYS A 28 -32.76 19.65 6.14
CA LYS A 28 -34.02 19.09 6.66
C LYS A 28 -35.08 18.86 5.59
N GLU A 29 -35.14 19.74 4.58
CA GLU A 29 -36.11 19.64 3.49
C GLU A 29 -35.78 18.43 2.63
N LEU A 30 -34.51 18.31 2.24
CA LEU A 30 -34.00 17.15 1.52
C LEU A 30 -34.18 15.85 2.32
N ALA A 31 -33.91 15.87 3.63
CA ALA A 31 -34.12 14.70 4.48
C ALA A 31 -35.60 14.24 4.47
N ASN A 32 -36.54 15.17 4.45
CA ASN A 32 -37.96 14.86 4.39
C ASN A 32 -38.36 14.27 3.03
N GLU A 33 -37.91 14.89 1.94
CA GLU A 33 -38.14 14.41 0.58
C GLU A 33 -37.58 12.99 0.36
N ILE A 34 -36.33 12.75 0.78
CA ILE A 34 -35.73 11.40 0.75
C ILE A 34 -36.55 10.44 1.59
N SER A 35 -36.99 10.83 2.78
CA SER A 35 -37.79 9.96 3.64
C SER A 35 -39.15 9.59 3.04
N GLU A 36 -39.70 10.41 2.15
CA GLU A 36 -40.99 10.18 1.50
C GLU A 36 -40.84 9.33 0.23
N LYS A 37 -39.74 9.49 -0.51
CA LYS A 37 -39.45 8.73 -1.72
C LYS A 37 -38.77 7.38 -1.46
N ALA A 38 -37.89 7.30 -0.46
CA ALA A 38 -37.04 6.13 -0.26
C ALA A 38 -37.80 4.92 0.28
N GLU A 39 -37.46 3.75 -0.26
CA GLU A 39 -37.85 2.45 0.28
C GLU A 39 -36.89 2.06 1.41
N LEU A 40 -37.41 1.62 2.56
CA LEU A 40 -36.55 1.07 3.61
C LEU A 40 -36.25 -0.40 3.32
N VAL A 41 -34.96 -0.73 3.28
CA VAL A 41 -34.46 -2.09 3.05
C VAL A 41 -33.70 -2.56 4.28
N GLU A 42 -33.91 -3.81 4.67
CA GLU A 42 -33.21 -4.47 5.75
C GLU A 42 -32.41 -5.67 5.22
N VAL A 43 -31.15 -5.78 5.66
CA VAL A 43 -30.24 -6.85 5.26
C VAL A 43 -29.64 -7.48 6.49
N GLN A 44 -29.75 -8.80 6.60
CA GLN A 44 -29.17 -9.58 7.68
C GLN A 44 -27.66 -9.74 7.50
N PRO A 45 -26.88 -10.00 8.57
CA PRO A 45 -25.44 -10.22 8.47
C PRO A 45 -25.08 -11.26 7.40
N GLY A 46 -24.10 -10.94 6.56
CA GLY A 46 -23.68 -11.75 5.40
C GLY A 46 -24.54 -11.56 4.14
N GLY A 47 -25.69 -10.89 4.23
CA GLY A 47 -26.52 -10.54 3.09
C GLY A 47 -25.87 -9.44 2.23
N LYS A 48 -26.11 -9.48 0.91
CA LYS A 48 -25.64 -8.46 -0.03
C LYS A 48 -26.69 -7.36 -0.21
N LEU A 49 -26.27 -6.11 -0.06
CA LEU A 49 -27.05 -4.94 -0.47
C LEU A 49 -26.84 -4.62 -1.96
N ILE A 50 -25.61 -4.83 -2.45
CA ILE A 50 -25.21 -4.62 -3.84
C ILE A 50 -24.33 -5.81 -4.25
N GLU A 51 -24.52 -6.29 -5.48
CA GLU A 51 -23.69 -7.34 -6.08
C GLU A 51 -22.81 -6.78 -7.19
N GLN A 52 -21.51 -7.09 -7.15
CA GLN A 52 -20.55 -6.62 -8.16
C GLN A 52 -20.93 -7.12 -9.55
N GLY A 53 -20.91 -6.21 -10.53
CA GLY A 53 -21.22 -6.51 -11.92
C GLY A 53 -22.71 -6.56 -12.25
N ALA A 54 -23.59 -6.41 -11.24
CA ALA A 54 -25.02 -6.26 -11.48
C ALA A 54 -25.32 -4.98 -12.28
N ASP A 55 -26.44 -5.01 -13.00
CA ASP A 55 -26.89 -3.94 -13.89
C ASP A 55 -27.85 -2.93 -13.19
N ASP A 56 -28.15 -3.12 -11.90
CA ASP A 56 -28.94 -2.16 -11.11
C ASP A 56 -28.10 -0.93 -10.71
N ASN A 57 -28.77 0.19 -10.46
CA ASN A 57 -28.14 1.49 -10.26
C ASN A 57 -28.71 2.29 -9.08
N ASP A 58 -29.47 1.64 -8.19
CA ASP A 58 -30.05 2.27 -7.00
C ASP A 58 -28.97 2.81 -6.02
N LEU A 59 -29.29 3.89 -5.31
CA LEU A 59 -28.47 4.47 -4.25
C LEU A 59 -28.99 4.04 -2.88
N TYR A 60 -28.09 3.74 -1.94
CA TYR A 60 -28.47 3.35 -0.59
C TYR A 60 -27.82 4.28 0.45
N LEU A 61 -28.64 4.88 1.30
CA LEU A 61 -28.21 5.62 2.48
C LEU A 61 -28.25 4.68 3.68
N LEU A 62 -27.11 4.40 4.30
CA LEU A 62 -27.03 3.53 5.47
C LEU A 62 -27.58 4.28 6.69
N LEU A 63 -28.69 3.80 7.25
CA LEU A 63 -29.34 4.39 8.42
C LEU A 63 -28.93 3.70 9.72
N ALA A 64 -28.59 2.41 9.63
CA ALA A 64 -28.11 1.60 10.73
C ALA A 64 -27.23 0.45 10.24
N GLY A 65 -26.35 -0.03 11.12
CA GLY A 65 -25.43 -1.14 10.84
C GLY A 65 -24.18 -0.74 10.07
N THR A 66 -23.45 -1.76 9.63
CA THR A 66 -22.13 -1.70 9.00
C THR A 66 -22.09 -2.66 7.81
N VAL A 67 -21.48 -2.21 6.72
CA VAL A 67 -21.22 -3.02 5.52
C VAL A 67 -19.74 -3.02 5.17
N ASP A 68 -19.29 -4.14 4.58
CA ASP A 68 -18.01 -4.25 3.90
C ASP A 68 -18.20 -4.00 2.39
N VAL A 69 -17.30 -3.19 1.81
CA VAL A 69 -17.18 -2.98 0.37
C VAL A 69 -16.07 -3.88 -0.14
N ILE A 70 -16.42 -4.84 -1.00
CA ILE A 70 -15.50 -5.88 -1.47
C ILE A 70 -15.36 -5.76 -2.99
N VAL A 71 -14.14 -5.63 -3.49
CA VAL A 71 -13.84 -5.52 -4.93
C VAL A 71 -13.00 -6.73 -5.33
N ASN A 72 -13.49 -7.53 -6.28
CA ASN A 72 -12.80 -8.74 -6.75
C ASN A 72 -12.36 -9.66 -5.59
N GLY A 73 -13.22 -9.82 -4.57
CA GLY A 73 -12.95 -10.62 -3.38
C GLY A 73 -12.01 -10.00 -2.34
N ARG A 74 -11.50 -8.78 -2.55
CA ARG A 74 -10.66 -8.06 -1.58
C ARG A 74 -11.48 -7.02 -0.81
N HIS A 75 -11.37 -7.03 0.52
CA HIS A 75 -11.98 -6.01 1.37
C HIS A 75 -11.33 -4.65 1.09
N GLN A 76 -12.09 -3.74 0.49
CA GLN A 76 -11.61 -2.44 0.06
C GLN A 76 -11.83 -1.37 1.15
N ALA A 77 -13.00 -1.40 1.81
CA ALA A 77 -13.34 -0.47 2.87
C ALA A 77 -14.56 -0.93 3.69
N LYS A 78 -14.78 -0.33 4.85
CA LYS A 78 -16.03 -0.42 5.62
C LYS A 78 -16.86 0.86 5.51
N ARG A 79 -18.18 0.73 5.59
CA ARG A 79 -19.14 1.84 5.67
C ARG A 79 -20.14 1.56 6.77
N SER A 80 -20.63 2.59 7.42
CA SER A 80 -21.59 2.45 8.52
C SER A 80 -22.72 3.46 8.40
N ALA A 81 -23.66 3.42 9.35
CA ALA A 81 -24.71 4.42 9.48
C ALA A 81 -24.18 5.86 9.29
N GLY A 82 -24.86 6.63 8.44
CA GLY A 82 -24.45 7.97 8.02
C GLY A 82 -23.68 8.03 6.70
N ASP A 83 -23.21 6.88 6.19
CA ASP A 83 -22.62 6.78 4.84
C ASP A 83 -23.67 6.45 3.77
N HIS A 84 -23.25 6.52 2.50
CA HIS A 84 -24.01 6.02 1.36
C HIS A 84 -23.14 5.12 0.47
N VAL A 85 -23.79 4.26 -0.30
CA VAL A 85 -23.18 3.32 -1.25
C VAL A 85 -24.04 3.18 -2.50
N GLY A 86 -23.41 2.80 -3.62
CA GLY A 86 -24.09 2.61 -4.90
C GLY A 86 -24.16 3.87 -5.78
N GLU A 87 -23.57 4.97 -5.32
CA GLU A 87 -23.62 6.28 -5.97
C GLU A 87 -22.97 6.32 -7.35
N MET A 88 -22.00 5.44 -7.60
CA MET A 88 -21.25 5.44 -8.87
C MET A 88 -22.14 5.01 -10.04
N SER A 89 -22.87 3.91 -9.89
CA SER A 89 -23.83 3.45 -10.90
C SER A 89 -25.06 4.34 -10.97
N ALA A 90 -25.47 4.97 -9.85
CA ALA A 90 -26.55 5.94 -9.86
C ALA A 90 -26.19 7.22 -10.64
N ILE A 91 -24.95 7.71 -10.54
CA ILE A 91 -24.50 8.90 -11.30
C ILE A 91 -24.17 8.57 -12.75
N GLN A 92 -23.66 7.36 -13.01
CA GLN A 92 -23.36 6.88 -14.36
C GLN A 92 -24.15 5.60 -14.63
N PRO A 93 -25.41 5.70 -15.08
CA PRO A 93 -26.31 4.55 -15.24
C PRO A 93 -25.80 3.47 -16.20
N THR A 94 -24.92 3.83 -17.15
CA THR A 94 -24.30 2.86 -18.06
C THR A 94 -23.22 1.99 -17.38
N GLN A 95 -22.87 2.28 -16.13
CA GLN A 95 -21.83 1.59 -15.38
C GLN A 95 -22.43 0.51 -14.45
N ARG A 96 -21.98 -0.73 -14.63
CA ARG A 96 -22.27 -1.83 -13.70
C ARG A 96 -21.72 -1.59 -12.30
N ARG A 97 -22.33 -2.24 -11.31
CA ARG A 97 -21.87 -2.18 -9.92
C ARG A 97 -20.38 -2.51 -9.80
N SER A 98 -19.61 -1.62 -9.18
CA SER A 98 -18.15 -1.71 -9.10
C SER A 98 -17.63 -2.62 -7.99
N ALA A 99 -18.48 -2.99 -7.03
CA ALA A 99 -18.11 -3.74 -5.84
C ALA A 99 -19.33 -4.48 -5.26
N ASP A 100 -19.07 -5.55 -4.52
CA ASP A 100 -20.04 -6.12 -3.60
C ASP A 100 -20.15 -5.20 -2.38
N VAL A 101 -21.37 -5.04 -1.85
CA VAL A 101 -21.61 -4.41 -0.55
C VAL A 101 -22.34 -5.40 0.34
N VAL A 102 -21.64 -5.88 1.37
CA VAL A 102 -22.09 -7.01 2.20
C VAL A 102 -22.29 -6.55 3.65
N ALA A 103 -23.43 -6.89 4.24
CA ALA A 103 -23.74 -6.56 5.62
C ALA A 103 -22.81 -7.31 6.60
N VAL A 104 -22.19 -6.59 7.52
CA VAL A 104 -21.36 -7.15 8.60
C VAL A 104 -22.21 -7.48 9.83
N ASP A 105 -23.16 -6.59 10.13
CA ASP A 105 -24.19 -6.74 11.15
C ASP A 105 -25.58 -6.50 10.51
N GLU A 106 -26.65 -6.39 11.31
CA GLU A 106 -27.99 -6.08 10.80
C GLU A 106 -28.03 -4.64 10.26
N VAL A 107 -28.26 -4.49 8.96
CA VAL A 107 -28.23 -3.20 8.25
C VAL A 107 -29.62 -2.76 7.86
N VAL A 108 -29.91 -1.48 8.08
CA VAL A 108 -31.10 -0.81 7.51
C VAL A 108 -30.63 0.34 6.63
N ALA A 109 -31.12 0.38 5.40
CA ALA A 109 -30.81 1.42 4.43
C ALA A 109 -32.07 2.06 3.84
N ALA A 110 -32.00 3.34 3.51
CA ALA A 110 -32.96 4.00 2.63
C ALA A 110 -32.48 3.86 1.19
N LYS A 111 -33.23 3.12 0.39
CA LYS A 111 -33.02 2.89 -1.04
C LYS A 111 -33.71 4.00 -1.84
N LEU A 112 -32.94 4.68 -2.68
CA LEU A 112 -33.42 5.63 -3.68
C LEU A 112 -33.15 5.05 -5.06
N THR A 113 -34.12 5.18 -5.96
CA THR A 113 -33.91 4.85 -7.38
C THR A 113 -33.00 5.88 -8.04
N GLU A 114 -32.46 5.55 -9.21
CA GLU A 114 -31.70 6.53 -10.00
C GLU A 114 -32.58 7.71 -10.45
N ASP A 115 -33.83 7.46 -10.84
CA ASP A 115 -34.82 8.50 -11.15
C ASP A 115 -35.08 9.42 -9.94
N ASP A 116 -35.20 8.87 -8.73
CA ASP A 116 -35.34 9.68 -7.51
C ASP A 116 -34.11 10.53 -7.24
N LEU A 117 -32.91 9.96 -7.43
CA LEU A 117 -31.67 10.70 -7.27
C LEU A 117 -31.56 11.84 -8.29
N ALA A 118 -31.96 11.60 -9.54
CA ALA A 118 -31.97 12.59 -10.60
C ALA A 118 -32.90 13.76 -10.27
N ASP A 119 -34.16 13.47 -9.93
CA ASP A 119 -35.16 14.47 -9.52
C ASP A 119 -34.71 15.27 -8.29
N LEU A 120 -34.17 14.58 -7.27
CA LEU A 120 -33.66 15.25 -6.08
C LEU A 120 -32.43 16.10 -6.40
N GLY A 121 -31.52 15.62 -7.24
CA GLY A 121 -30.30 16.32 -7.61
C GLY A 121 -30.55 17.59 -8.43
N ASP A 122 -31.58 17.62 -9.27
CA ASP A 122 -32.01 18.80 -10.02
C ASP A 122 -32.53 19.90 -9.09
N ARG A 123 -33.23 19.52 -8.01
CA ARG A 123 -33.78 20.45 -7.01
C ARG A 123 -32.79 20.82 -5.91
N TYR A 124 -31.92 19.87 -5.55
CA TYR A 124 -30.96 19.92 -4.44
C TYR A 124 -29.56 19.56 -4.94
N SER A 125 -28.97 20.45 -5.74
CA SER A 125 -27.66 20.25 -6.37
C SER A 125 -26.50 19.96 -5.41
N GLU A 126 -26.67 20.24 -4.11
CA GLU A 126 -25.70 19.90 -3.07
C GLU A 126 -25.44 18.39 -2.93
N ILE A 127 -26.40 17.55 -3.33
CA ILE A 127 -26.26 16.09 -3.34
C ILE A 127 -25.08 15.70 -4.23
N TYR A 128 -25.10 16.13 -5.49
CA TYR A 128 -24.04 15.86 -6.45
C TYR A 128 -22.70 16.43 -6.01
N ARG A 129 -22.70 17.64 -5.43
CA ARG A 129 -21.48 18.23 -4.87
C ARG A 129 -20.88 17.37 -3.76
N THR A 130 -21.72 16.77 -2.92
CA THR A 130 -21.27 15.91 -1.83
C THR A 130 -20.72 14.59 -2.36
N ILE A 131 -21.40 13.96 -3.32
CA ILE A 131 -20.88 12.75 -3.96
C ILE A 131 -19.54 13.03 -4.66
N ALA A 132 -19.45 14.13 -5.43
CA ALA A 132 -18.22 14.50 -6.14
C ALA A 132 -17.04 14.71 -5.17
N LYS A 133 -17.26 15.36 -4.02
CA LYS A 133 -16.22 15.52 -2.98
C LYS A 133 -15.76 14.18 -2.41
N GLU A 134 -16.69 13.27 -2.15
CA GLU A 134 -16.39 11.95 -1.60
C GLU A 134 -15.62 11.09 -2.61
N LEU A 135 -16.03 11.06 -3.88
CA LEU A 135 -15.31 10.38 -4.96
C LEU A 135 -13.90 10.97 -5.16
N ALA A 136 -13.76 12.30 -5.14
CA ALA A 136 -12.45 12.95 -5.24
C ALA A 136 -11.53 12.60 -4.06
N ARG A 137 -12.07 12.58 -2.84
CA ARG A 137 -11.31 12.17 -1.64
C ARG A 137 -10.82 10.72 -1.77
N ARG A 138 -11.66 9.82 -2.27
CA ARG A 138 -11.31 8.40 -2.49
C ARG A 138 -10.23 8.25 -3.57
N LEU A 139 -10.29 9.03 -4.65
CA LEU A 139 -9.26 9.03 -5.68
C LEU A 139 -7.90 9.46 -5.10
N LEU A 140 -7.88 10.53 -4.30
CA LEU A 140 -6.65 11.00 -3.64
C LEU A 140 -6.07 9.97 -2.67
N GLN A 141 -6.92 9.31 -1.88
CA GLN A 141 -6.49 8.22 -0.99
C GLN A 141 -5.90 7.04 -1.76
N ARG A 142 -6.49 6.68 -2.91
CA ARG A 142 -5.93 5.64 -3.79
C ARG A 142 -4.59 6.06 -4.38
N ASN A 143 -4.45 7.30 -4.82
CA ASN A 143 -3.22 7.82 -5.40
C ASN A 143 -2.07 7.92 -4.39
N ALA A 144 -2.35 8.06 -3.08
CA ALA A 144 -1.31 8.09 -2.05
C ALA A 144 -0.46 6.80 -2.00
N GLY A 145 -1.00 5.67 -2.46
CA GLY A 145 -0.26 4.41 -2.59
C GLY A 145 0.51 4.26 -3.91
N ILE A 146 0.33 5.18 -4.87
CA ILE A 146 1.07 5.20 -6.12
C ILE A 146 2.33 6.02 -5.86
N GLY A 147 3.48 5.34 -5.81
CA GLY A 147 4.77 6.01 -5.67
C GLY A 147 4.96 7.05 -6.78
N ALA A 148 5.65 8.15 -6.47
CA ALA A 148 6.03 9.11 -7.49
C ALA A 148 6.83 8.40 -8.59
N TYR A 149 6.60 8.78 -9.86
CA TYR A 149 7.40 8.27 -10.97
C TYR A 149 8.88 8.62 -10.73
N ARG A 150 9.74 7.62 -10.83
CA ARG A 150 11.18 7.71 -10.63
C ARG A 150 11.88 7.70 -11.98
N ASP A 151 12.61 8.78 -12.26
CA ASP A 151 13.46 8.92 -13.46
C ASP A 151 14.81 8.22 -13.29
N ARG A 152 15.37 8.23 -12.07
CA ARG A 152 16.68 7.63 -11.75
C ARG A 152 16.49 6.43 -10.83
N ILE A 153 17.36 5.42 -10.98
CA ILE A 153 17.34 4.25 -10.10
C ILE A 153 18.01 4.60 -8.77
N ARG A 154 17.25 4.57 -7.68
CA ARG A 154 17.78 4.72 -6.33
C ARG A 154 18.23 3.38 -5.77
N VAL A 155 19.52 3.25 -5.49
CA VAL A 155 20.14 2.03 -4.97
C VAL A 155 20.56 2.28 -3.54
N PHE A 156 20.07 1.44 -2.63
CA PHE A 156 20.42 1.51 -1.22
C PHE A 156 21.44 0.43 -0.87
N VAL A 157 22.60 0.82 -0.38
CA VAL A 157 23.69 -0.11 -0.03
C VAL A 157 23.71 -0.32 1.48
N ILE A 158 23.37 -1.56 1.87
CA ILE A 158 23.37 -2.07 3.23
C ILE A 158 24.76 -2.65 3.51
N SER A 159 25.44 -2.09 4.49
CA SER A 159 26.79 -2.50 4.86
C SER A 159 27.04 -2.31 6.35
N SER A 160 27.80 -3.22 6.94
CA SER A 160 28.39 -2.99 8.27
C SER A 160 29.48 -1.91 8.22
N VAL A 161 29.99 -1.52 9.39
CA VAL A 161 31.17 -0.65 9.49
C VAL A 161 32.41 -1.30 8.88
N GLY A 162 32.56 -2.64 8.97
CA GLY A 162 33.69 -3.36 8.37
C GLY A 162 33.64 -3.41 6.84
N ALA A 163 32.44 -3.36 6.27
CA ALA A 163 32.22 -3.38 4.82
C ALA A 163 32.16 -1.98 4.16
N ILE A 164 32.42 -0.90 4.91
CA ILE A 164 32.25 0.48 4.41
C ILE A 164 33.12 0.79 3.19
N SER A 165 34.34 0.27 3.14
CA SER A 165 35.25 0.47 2.00
C SER A 165 34.68 -0.17 0.73
N ILE A 166 34.04 -1.34 0.84
CA ILE A 166 33.38 -2.02 -0.28
C ILE A 166 32.14 -1.23 -0.73
N ALA A 167 31.34 -0.74 0.22
CA ALA A 167 30.17 0.07 -0.09
C ALA A 167 30.54 1.36 -0.84
N ARG A 168 31.64 2.00 -0.46
CA ARG A 168 32.20 3.16 -1.17
C ARG A 168 32.72 2.81 -2.55
N GLU A 169 33.36 1.66 -2.74
CA GLU A 169 33.75 1.20 -4.08
C GLU A 169 32.53 0.98 -4.99
N ILE A 170 31.42 0.46 -4.47
CA ILE A 170 30.17 0.33 -5.22
C ILE A 170 29.64 1.71 -5.61
N GLN A 171 29.60 2.66 -4.67
CA GLN A 171 29.17 4.02 -4.92
C GLN A 171 30.02 4.70 -6.00
N ASN A 172 31.36 4.66 -5.85
CA ASN A 172 32.31 5.23 -6.82
C ASN A 172 32.18 4.61 -8.21
N ALA A 173 32.05 3.28 -8.28
CA ALA A 173 31.95 2.56 -9.55
C ALA A 173 30.66 2.88 -10.33
N LEU A 174 29.62 3.36 -9.64
CA LEU A 174 28.31 3.66 -10.20
C LEU A 174 28.01 5.17 -10.30
N ASP A 175 28.96 6.05 -9.97
CA ASP A 175 28.75 7.51 -9.90
C ASP A 175 28.40 8.14 -11.26
N TYR A 176 28.90 7.57 -12.36
CA TYR A 176 28.60 8.01 -13.72
C TYR A 176 27.36 7.34 -14.33
N ASP A 177 26.70 6.44 -13.59
CA ASP A 177 25.44 5.85 -14.02
C ASP A 177 24.26 6.76 -13.67
N ASP A 178 23.10 6.50 -14.28
CA ASP A 178 21.86 7.19 -13.92
C ASP A 178 21.24 6.64 -12.61
N PHE A 179 22.12 6.36 -11.65
CA PHE A 179 21.79 5.78 -10.36
C PHE A 179 22.03 6.81 -9.27
N ASN A 180 21.18 6.78 -8.26
CA ASN A 180 21.39 7.47 -6.99
C ASN A 180 21.78 6.42 -5.94
N VAL A 181 23.08 6.24 -5.73
CA VAL A 181 23.62 5.22 -4.81
C VAL A 181 23.83 5.82 -3.42
N VAL A 182 23.03 5.35 -2.47
CA VAL A 182 23.06 5.80 -1.07
C VAL A 182 23.66 4.68 -0.23
N VAL A 183 24.79 4.96 0.41
CA VAL A 183 25.46 4.05 1.34
C VAL A 183 24.96 4.34 2.76
N TRP A 184 24.62 3.28 3.49
CA TRP A 184 24.12 3.34 4.88
C TRP A 184 24.87 4.33 5.80
N THR A 185 26.19 4.43 5.64
CA THR A 185 27.07 5.20 6.53
C THR A 185 27.33 6.65 6.10
N ASP A 186 26.97 7.02 4.87
CA ASP A 186 27.26 8.35 4.33
C ASP A 186 26.14 9.35 4.67
N GLY A 187 26.23 9.93 5.87
CA GLY A 187 25.62 11.22 6.17
C GLY A 187 24.24 11.23 6.85
N VAL A 188 23.60 10.09 7.10
CA VAL A 188 22.23 10.10 7.69
C VAL A 188 22.18 9.88 9.21
N PHE A 189 23.20 9.31 9.87
CA PHE A 189 23.05 8.85 11.26
C PHE A 189 24.25 9.01 12.19
N ARG A 190 24.77 10.24 12.35
CA ARG A 190 25.81 10.54 13.37
C ARG A 190 25.33 11.18 14.68
N ALA A 191 24.04 11.41 14.88
CA ALA A 191 23.54 11.82 16.19
C ALA A 191 22.10 11.33 16.37
N THR A 192 21.85 10.63 17.49
CA THR A 192 20.55 10.16 18.00
C THR A 192 19.79 9.14 17.13
N GLY A 193 20.02 7.85 17.41
CA GLY A 193 18.98 6.82 17.38
C GLY A 193 18.53 6.31 16.01
N TYR A 194 18.89 5.06 15.72
CA TYR A 194 18.21 4.21 14.74
C TYR A 194 16.70 4.17 15.06
N THR A 195 15.85 4.73 14.20
CA THR A 195 14.40 4.50 14.26
C THR A 195 14.01 3.58 13.11
N LEU A 196 13.22 2.55 13.42
CA LEU A 196 12.62 1.67 12.41
C LEU A 196 11.93 2.47 11.29
N GLN A 197 11.33 3.61 11.67
CA GLN A 197 10.72 4.57 10.74
C GLN A 197 11.66 5.05 9.62
N THR A 198 12.91 5.36 9.94
CA THR A 198 13.82 5.88 8.90
C THR A 198 14.23 4.77 7.95
N LEU A 199 14.36 3.54 8.44
CA LEU A 199 14.60 2.37 7.61
C LEU A 199 13.38 2.08 6.71
N GLU A 200 12.17 2.18 7.24
CA GLU A 200 10.93 2.06 6.46
C GLU A 200 10.85 3.11 5.34
N ASP A 201 11.16 4.37 5.64
CA ASP A 201 11.18 5.45 4.64
C ASP A 201 12.20 5.19 3.53
N GLU A 202 13.37 4.64 3.87
CA GLU A 202 14.42 4.29 2.91
C GLU A 202 14.02 3.10 2.02
N VAL A 203 13.36 2.10 2.62
CA VAL A 203 12.78 0.95 1.93
C VAL A 203 11.71 1.38 0.93
N ASP A 204 10.85 2.34 1.28
CA ASP A 204 9.82 2.86 0.39
C ASP A 204 10.40 3.70 -0.76
N ARG A 205 11.57 4.32 -0.57
CA ARG A 205 12.23 5.18 -1.57
C ARG A 205 13.11 4.41 -2.55
N ALA A 206 13.66 3.27 -2.15
CA ALA A 206 14.63 2.53 -2.94
C ALA A 206 13.99 1.74 -4.10
N ASP A 207 14.75 1.61 -5.19
CA ASP A 207 14.42 0.74 -6.32
C ASP A 207 15.16 -0.60 -6.23
N PHE A 208 16.34 -0.59 -5.60
CA PHE A 208 17.18 -1.75 -5.32
C PHE A 208 17.83 -1.62 -3.94
N ALA A 209 18.08 -2.77 -3.33
CA ALA A 209 18.93 -2.90 -2.16
C ALA A 209 20.12 -3.79 -2.49
N ILE A 210 21.30 -3.42 -2.03
CA ILE A 210 22.53 -4.22 -2.12
C ILE A 210 23.03 -4.46 -0.70
N ALA A 211 22.93 -5.69 -0.22
CA ALA A 211 23.49 -6.09 1.06
C ALA A 211 24.87 -6.70 0.88
N ILE A 212 25.88 -6.17 1.59
CA ILE A 212 27.24 -6.67 1.53
C ILE A 212 27.46 -7.63 2.70
N ALA A 213 27.67 -8.91 2.40
CA ALA A 213 28.15 -9.89 3.36
C ALA A 213 29.68 -9.84 3.43
N HIS A 214 30.23 -9.38 4.56
CA HIS A 214 31.67 -9.31 4.78
C HIS A 214 32.11 -10.32 5.87
N PRO A 215 33.29 -10.96 5.77
CA PRO A 215 33.75 -11.97 6.74
C PRO A 215 34.00 -11.44 8.17
N ASP A 216 34.27 -10.15 8.33
CA ASP A 216 34.40 -9.54 9.68
C ASP A 216 33.05 -9.35 10.41
N ASP A 217 31.95 -9.72 9.75
CA ASP A 217 30.59 -9.66 10.27
C ASP A 217 30.05 -11.00 10.76
N VAL A 218 30.94 -11.99 10.97
CA VAL A 218 30.57 -13.36 11.31
C VAL A 218 30.13 -13.53 12.76
N THR A 219 28.87 -13.93 12.93
CA THR A 219 28.36 -14.45 14.20
C THR A 219 28.87 -15.88 14.38
N SER A 220 29.65 -16.14 15.43
CA SER A 220 30.07 -17.48 15.79
C SER A 220 28.88 -18.28 16.34
N ASP A 221 28.37 -19.22 15.55
CA ASP A 221 27.39 -20.23 16.00
C ASP A 221 28.07 -21.17 17.02
N GLU A 222 27.90 -20.94 18.33
CA GLU A 222 28.52 -21.75 19.41
C GLU A 222 28.08 -23.24 19.44
N LYS A 223 27.30 -23.73 18.47
CA LYS A 223 26.68 -25.07 18.52
C LYS A 223 26.86 -25.98 17.29
N LYS A 224 27.67 -25.66 16.28
CA LYS A 224 27.91 -26.59 15.16
C LYS A 224 29.38 -26.64 14.73
N THR A 225 29.89 -27.86 14.59
CA THR A 225 31.29 -28.27 14.34
C THR A 225 31.83 -27.89 12.94
N GLN A 226 31.30 -26.84 12.31
CA GLN A 226 31.78 -26.36 11.02
C GLN A 226 31.50 -24.85 10.92
N GLU A 227 32.55 -24.06 11.04
CA GLU A 227 32.53 -22.59 10.99
C GLU A 227 32.27 -22.16 9.54
N TRP A 228 31.05 -21.71 9.25
CA TRP A 228 30.72 -21.05 7.99
C TRP A 228 30.43 -19.58 8.28
N PRO A 229 31.00 -18.63 7.52
CA PRO A 229 30.74 -17.21 7.73
C PRO A 229 29.26 -16.87 7.48
N SER A 230 28.65 -16.10 8.40
CA SER A 230 27.28 -15.55 8.31
C SER A 230 27.35 -14.02 8.39
N PRO A 231 26.53 -13.23 7.67
CA PRO A 231 26.51 -11.78 7.86
C PRO A 231 25.95 -11.41 9.25
N ARG A 232 26.28 -10.22 9.76
CA ARG A 232 25.71 -9.67 11.02
C ARG A 232 24.19 -9.65 10.95
N ASP A 233 23.55 -9.87 12.10
CA ASP A 233 22.10 -9.94 12.24
C ASP A 233 21.36 -8.73 11.64
N ASN A 234 21.95 -7.53 11.72
CA ASN A 234 21.36 -6.31 11.16
C ASN A 234 21.34 -6.30 9.61
N VAL A 235 22.40 -6.79 8.96
CA VAL A 235 22.47 -6.84 7.48
C VAL A 235 21.46 -7.84 6.94
N VAL A 236 21.29 -8.98 7.63
CA VAL A 236 20.28 -10.00 7.30
C VAL A 236 18.88 -9.46 7.50
N PHE A 237 18.63 -8.76 8.62
CA PHE A 237 17.34 -8.14 8.92
C PHE A 237 16.97 -7.07 7.88
N GLU A 238 17.87 -6.14 7.59
CA GLU A 238 17.67 -5.07 6.62
C GLU A 238 17.45 -5.67 5.22
N LEU A 239 18.27 -6.63 4.78
CA LEU A 239 18.05 -7.33 3.52
C LEU A 239 16.67 -8.00 3.47
N GLY A 240 16.25 -8.65 4.55
CA GLY A 240 14.93 -9.25 4.67
C GLY A 240 13.79 -8.23 4.50
N LEU A 241 13.91 -7.07 5.13
CA LEU A 241 12.93 -5.99 5.04
C LEU A 241 12.84 -5.41 3.60
N PHE A 242 13.99 -5.11 2.99
CA PHE A 242 14.04 -4.64 1.61
C PHE A 242 13.52 -5.69 0.62
N MET A 243 13.84 -6.97 0.83
CA MET A 243 13.31 -8.06 0.01
C MET A 243 11.80 -8.21 0.16
N GLY A 244 11.24 -8.01 1.37
CA GLY A 244 9.79 -8.01 1.60
C GLY A 244 9.07 -6.91 0.83
N ARG A 245 9.69 -5.73 0.68
CA ARG A 245 9.10 -4.58 -0.01
C ARG A 245 9.35 -4.55 -1.52
N LEU A 246 10.58 -4.85 -1.95
CA LEU A 246 11.05 -4.72 -3.33
C LEU A 246 10.98 -6.04 -4.11
N GLY A 247 10.92 -7.17 -3.40
CA GLY A 247 10.99 -8.51 -3.97
C GLY A 247 12.43 -9.00 -4.21
N ARG A 248 12.56 -10.33 -4.37
CA ARG A 248 13.85 -11.04 -4.51
C ARG A 248 14.72 -10.64 -5.70
N ALA A 249 14.12 -10.04 -6.73
CA ALA A 249 14.82 -9.59 -7.93
C ALA A 249 15.48 -8.22 -7.73
N ARG A 250 15.04 -7.44 -6.75
CA ARG A 250 15.52 -6.08 -6.48
C ARG A 250 16.33 -5.96 -5.17
N ALA A 251 16.27 -6.99 -4.32
CA ALA A 251 17.15 -7.16 -3.17
C ALA A 251 18.32 -8.09 -3.55
N LEU A 252 19.53 -7.54 -3.58
CA LEU A 252 20.75 -8.20 -4.04
C LEU A 252 21.68 -8.45 -2.85
N LEU A 253 22.31 -9.62 -2.83
CA LEU A 253 23.35 -9.96 -1.87
C LEU A 253 24.72 -9.96 -2.56
N MET A 254 25.70 -9.30 -1.97
CA MET A 254 27.09 -9.36 -2.39
C MET A 254 27.91 -10.21 -1.42
N GLU A 255 28.63 -11.22 -1.93
CA GLU A 255 29.46 -12.11 -1.13
C GLU A 255 30.91 -12.20 -1.66
N PRO A 256 31.92 -12.46 -0.80
CA PRO A 256 33.29 -12.58 -1.25
C PRO A 256 33.46 -13.81 -2.15
N ARG A 257 34.20 -13.66 -3.26
CA ARG A 257 34.40 -14.76 -4.20
C ARG A 257 35.26 -15.87 -3.57
N GLY A 258 34.70 -17.06 -3.48
CA GLY A 258 35.38 -18.26 -2.97
C GLY A 258 35.03 -18.57 -1.52
N GLU A 259 34.37 -17.65 -0.82
CA GLU A 259 33.85 -17.84 0.53
C GLU A 259 32.32 -17.94 0.43
N LYS A 260 31.77 -19.12 0.73
CA LYS A 260 30.30 -19.25 0.76
C LYS A 260 29.78 -18.68 2.06
N VAL A 261 28.97 -17.65 1.95
CA VAL A 261 28.23 -17.09 3.09
C VAL A 261 26.98 -17.93 3.32
N LYS A 262 26.79 -18.40 4.55
CA LYS A 262 25.59 -19.16 4.91
C LYS A 262 24.46 -18.19 5.23
N LEU A 263 23.43 -18.18 4.38
CA LEU A 263 22.21 -17.41 4.62
C LEU A 263 21.16 -18.24 5.38
N PRO A 264 20.27 -17.60 6.16
CA PRO A 264 19.04 -18.23 6.64
C PRO A 264 18.22 -18.81 5.48
N SER A 265 17.54 -19.93 5.72
CA SER A 265 16.69 -20.59 4.70
C SER A 265 15.59 -19.68 4.16
N ASP A 266 15.11 -18.73 4.95
CA ASP A 266 14.09 -17.75 4.57
C ASP A 266 14.58 -16.72 3.54
N LEU A 267 15.91 -16.57 3.38
CA LEU A 267 16.55 -15.74 2.35
C LEU A 267 16.98 -16.57 1.11
N ALA A 268 16.55 -17.83 1.00
CA ALA A 268 16.87 -18.67 -0.14
C ALA A 268 16.25 -18.12 -1.44
N GLY A 269 17.07 -17.97 -2.48
CA GLY A 269 16.64 -17.44 -3.78
C GLY A 269 16.78 -15.93 -3.94
N VAL A 270 17.47 -15.24 -3.02
CA VAL A 270 18.01 -13.89 -3.25
C VAL A 270 19.01 -13.91 -4.41
N THR A 271 19.07 -12.82 -5.18
CA THR A 271 20.06 -12.71 -6.26
C THR A 271 21.42 -12.39 -5.66
N THR A 272 22.40 -13.28 -5.88
CA THR A 272 23.75 -13.14 -5.31
C THR A 272 24.79 -12.75 -6.37
N ILE A 273 25.65 -11.79 -6.05
CA ILE A 273 26.77 -11.35 -6.88
C ILE A 273 28.07 -11.47 -6.08
N THR A 274 29.03 -12.23 -6.61
CA THR A 274 30.32 -12.41 -5.93
C THR A 274 31.28 -11.25 -6.23
N TYR A 275 32.03 -10.79 -5.22
CA TYR A 275 33.02 -9.71 -5.37
C TYR A 275 34.43 -10.14 -4.94
N ARG A 276 35.43 -9.39 -5.39
CA ARG A 276 36.81 -9.47 -4.88
C ARG A 276 37.19 -8.09 -4.39
N PHE A 277 37.71 -8.02 -3.18
CA PHE A 277 38.14 -6.77 -2.58
C PHE A 277 39.48 -6.98 -1.88
N GLN A 278 40.41 -6.09 -2.16
CA GLN A 278 41.66 -5.95 -1.43
C GLN A 278 41.90 -4.46 -1.28
N GLU A 279 42.12 -4.02 -0.05
CA GLU A 279 42.35 -2.61 0.24
C GLU A 279 43.65 -2.14 -0.42
N GLY A 280 43.62 -0.99 -1.10
CA GLY A 280 44.75 -0.45 -1.84
C GLY A 280 44.38 0.12 -3.21
N HIS A 281 45.40 0.40 -4.02
CA HIS A 281 45.24 1.12 -5.30
C HIS A 281 44.36 0.39 -6.32
N ASP A 282 44.33 -0.94 -6.30
CA ASP A 282 43.61 -1.77 -7.27
C ASP A 282 42.21 -2.18 -6.81
N ALA A 283 41.71 -1.66 -5.68
CA ALA A 283 40.41 -2.03 -5.10
C ALA A 283 39.26 -1.86 -6.09
N GLY A 284 39.19 -0.72 -6.78
CA GLY A 284 38.19 -0.45 -7.81
C GLY A 284 38.29 -1.41 -8.99
N ALA A 285 39.50 -1.77 -9.42
CA ALA A 285 39.70 -2.73 -10.51
C ALA A 285 39.27 -4.15 -10.11
N ALA A 286 39.50 -4.54 -8.86
CA ALA A 286 39.05 -5.82 -8.31
C ALA A 286 37.52 -5.90 -8.17
N MET A 287 36.87 -4.78 -7.81
CA MET A 287 35.41 -4.66 -7.68
C MET A 287 34.68 -4.51 -9.02
N ALA A 288 35.35 -4.00 -10.06
CA ALA A 288 34.72 -3.67 -11.34
C ALA A 288 33.86 -4.79 -11.95
N PRO A 289 34.26 -6.08 -11.96
CA PRO A 289 33.42 -7.15 -12.48
C PRO A 289 32.08 -7.29 -11.73
N ALA A 290 32.08 -7.13 -10.41
CA ALA A 290 30.87 -7.21 -9.60
C ALA A 290 29.97 -5.98 -9.82
N CYS A 291 30.55 -4.78 -9.84
CA CYS A 291 29.82 -3.54 -10.13
C CYS A 291 29.21 -3.53 -11.55
N ASN A 292 29.89 -4.13 -12.53
CA ASN A 292 29.35 -4.30 -13.87
C ASN A 292 28.13 -5.24 -13.91
N GLN A 293 28.14 -6.31 -13.10
CA GLN A 293 26.98 -7.21 -12.97
C GLN A 293 25.80 -6.51 -12.29
N LEU A 294 26.05 -5.77 -11.20
CA LEU A 294 25.06 -4.93 -10.54
C LEU A 294 24.42 -3.96 -11.54
N ARG A 295 25.24 -3.20 -12.27
CA ARG A 295 24.77 -2.24 -13.26
C ARG A 295 23.88 -2.88 -14.32
N LYS A 296 24.32 -4.01 -14.88
CA LYS A 296 23.55 -4.74 -15.90
C LYS A 296 22.19 -5.16 -15.34
N HIS A 297 22.17 -5.79 -14.17
CA HIS A 297 20.96 -6.27 -13.52
C HIS A 297 19.97 -5.13 -13.21
N MET A 298 20.47 -4.02 -12.65
CA MET A 298 19.63 -2.88 -12.30
C MET A 298 19.07 -2.17 -13.54
N ARG A 299 19.85 -2.05 -14.63
CA ARG A 299 19.36 -1.48 -15.90
C ARG A 299 18.31 -2.37 -16.57
N GLU A 300 18.46 -3.68 -16.48
CA GLU A 300 17.49 -4.64 -17.05
C GLU A 300 16.11 -4.52 -16.39
N LEU A 301 16.07 -4.27 -15.08
CA LEU A 301 14.83 -4.15 -14.31
C LEU A 301 14.30 -2.71 -14.19
N GLY A 302 15.15 -1.70 -14.36
CA GLY A 302 14.76 -0.29 -14.33
C GLY A 302 14.26 0.22 -12.97
N PRO A 303 13.83 1.50 -12.90
CA PRO A 303 13.22 2.06 -11.69
C PRO A 303 11.92 1.32 -11.31
N ASN A 304 11.62 1.28 -10.00
CA ASN A 304 10.48 0.58 -9.44
C ASN A 304 9.25 1.49 -9.44
N ASN A 305 8.63 1.69 -10.61
CA ASN A 305 7.49 2.59 -10.80
C ASN A 305 6.10 1.93 -10.64
N GLY A 306 6.05 0.70 -10.11
CA GLY A 306 4.82 -0.10 -10.00
C GLY A 306 4.62 -0.97 -11.22
#